data_AF-A0A661TW52-F1
#
_entry.id   AF-A0A661TW52-F1
#
_cell.length_a   1.000
_cell.length_b   1.000
_cell.length_c   1.000
_cell.angle_alpha   90.00
_cell.angle_beta   90.00
_cell.angle_gamma   90.00
#
_symmetry.space_group_name_H-M   'P 1'
#
loop_
_entity.id
_entity.type
_entity.pdbx_description
1 polymer ?
#
loop_
_entity_poly.entity_id
_entity_poly.type
_entity_poly.pdbx_seq_one_letter_code
_entity_poly.pdbx_strand_id
1 'polypeptide(L)'
;DDITGDYERDTKHIIDVIKRGRLFVANDYFEDSRGFEFFALLDGGKRAYMGERLPAGTRMNLFINSPKKAYILLFHNGNLVKEKYSTNLTYATDKSGVWRAEVHLQKGLWRRGWIYSNPITIEGNY
;
A
#
# COMPACT_ATOMS: atom_id res chain seq x y z
N ASP A 1 13.15 11.18 0.63
CA ASP A 1 14.40 11.69 1.22
C ASP A 1 15.18 10.53 1.77
N ASP A 2 16.46 10.49 1.49
CA ASP A 2 17.33 9.44 1.99
C ASP A 2 17.77 9.77 3.43
N ILE A 3 18.04 8.73 4.20
CA ILE A 3 18.71 8.82 5.50
C ILE A 3 20.11 9.38 5.30
N THR A 4 20.45 10.40 6.09
CA THR A 4 21.63 11.24 5.89
C THR A 4 22.81 10.87 6.80
N GLY A 5 22.58 10.03 7.81
CA GLY A 5 23.53 9.71 8.87
C GLY A 5 23.54 10.72 10.02
N ASP A 6 22.80 11.82 9.91
CA ASP A 6 22.55 12.77 11.00
C ASP A 6 21.44 12.22 11.90
N TYR A 7 21.81 11.85 13.13
CA TYR A 7 20.91 11.23 14.09
C TYR A 7 19.63 12.05 14.34
N GLU A 8 19.74 13.36 14.55
CA GLU A 8 18.59 14.19 14.92
C GLU A 8 17.65 14.35 13.72
N ARG A 9 18.23 14.63 12.55
CA ARG A 9 17.47 14.80 11.31
C ARG A 9 16.78 13.50 10.90
N ASP A 10 17.50 12.40 10.88
CA ASP A 10 16.99 11.11 10.43
C ASP A 10 15.94 10.58 11.42
N THR A 11 16.14 10.73 12.74
CA THR A 11 15.13 10.38 13.75
C THR A 11 13.84 11.17 13.54
N LYS A 12 13.95 12.49 13.36
CA LYS A 12 12.79 13.34 13.09
C LYS A 12 12.07 12.92 11.81
N HIS A 13 12.82 12.61 10.75
CA HIS A 13 12.26 12.17 9.48
C HIS A 13 11.50 10.84 9.62
N ILE A 14 12.11 9.83 10.24
CA ILE A 14 11.50 8.52 10.48
C ILE A 14 10.21 8.66 11.29
N ILE A 15 10.24 9.44 12.38
CA ILE A 15 9.05 9.68 13.21
C ILE A 15 7.94 10.36 12.40
N ASP A 16 8.27 11.34 11.54
CA ASP A 16 7.27 12.00 10.70
C ASP A 16 6.64 11.06 9.67
N VAL A 17 7.44 10.19 9.03
CA VAL A 17 6.96 9.15 8.11
C VAL A 17 5.99 8.19 8.82
N ILE A 18 6.32 7.77 10.04
CA ILE A 18 5.46 6.90 10.86
C ILE A 18 4.15 7.61 11.22
N LYS A 19 4.23 8.86 11.70
CA LYS A 19 3.04 9.67 12.04
C LYS A 19 2.10 9.86 10.85
N ARG A 20 2.65 9.99 9.64
CA ARG A 20 1.89 10.09 8.40
C ARG A 20 1.34 8.75 7.91
N GLY A 21 1.65 7.63 8.56
CA GLY A 21 1.18 6.31 8.15
C GLY A 21 1.82 5.78 6.87
N ARG A 22 3.00 6.27 6.48
CA ARG A 22 3.72 5.85 5.27
C ARG A 22 4.55 4.58 5.52
N LEU A 23 3.89 3.51 5.95
CA LEU A 23 4.51 2.24 6.30
C LEU A 23 3.59 1.06 5.98
N PHE A 24 4.17 -0.12 5.98
CA PHE A 24 3.47 -1.40 5.94
C PHE A 24 4.06 -2.32 7.00
N VAL A 25 3.34 -3.38 7.33
CA VAL A 25 3.83 -4.45 8.20
C VAL A 25 4.05 -5.68 7.35
N ALA A 26 5.21 -6.32 7.49
CA ALA A 26 5.53 -7.56 6.79
C ALA A 26 6.08 -8.60 7.76
N ASN A 27 5.82 -9.87 7.46
CA ASN A 27 6.43 -11.01 8.15
C ASN A 27 7.57 -11.59 7.30
N ASP A 28 8.76 -11.00 7.44
CA ASP A 28 9.94 -11.38 6.67
C ASP A 28 10.54 -12.75 7.05
N TYR A 29 10.00 -13.41 8.09
CA TYR A 29 10.29 -14.83 8.33
C TYR A 29 9.83 -15.71 7.17
N PHE A 30 8.79 -15.30 6.43
CA PHE A 30 8.30 -16.08 5.29
C PHE A 30 9.09 -15.77 4.01
N GLU A 31 9.22 -14.50 3.63
CA GLU A 31 9.95 -14.03 2.45
C GLU A 31 10.36 -12.55 2.66
N ASP A 32 11.41 -12.11 1.97
CA ASP A 32 11.90 -10.73 2.03
C ASP A 32 10.94 -9.72 1.35
N SER A 33 10.35 -8.81 2.13
CA SER A 33 9.38 -7.81 1.66
C SER A 33 10.00 -6.58 0.99
N ARG A 34 11.34 -6.47 0.90
CA ARG A 34 12.00 -5.35 0.23
C ARG A 34 11.54 -5.24 -1.24
N GLY A 35 11.11 -4.04 -1.62
CA GLY A 35 10.56 -3.76 -2.94
C GLY A 35 9.03 -3.82 -3.02
N PHE A 36 8.33 -4.06 -1.90
CA PHE A 36 6.88 -3.89 -1.86
C PHE A 36 6.50 -2.42 -2.03
N GLU A 37 5.52 -2.16 -2.88
CA GLU A 37 4.96 -0.82 -3.08
C GLU A 37 3.44 -0.87 -3.13
N PHE A 38 2.79 0.08 -2.47
CA PHE A 38 1.38 0.40 -2.66
C PHE A 38 1.23 1.91 -2.78
N PHE A 39 0.78 2.38 -3.94
CA PHE A 39 0.59 3.81 -4.22
C PHE A 39 -0.56 4.02 -5.21
N ALA A 40 -1.06 5.25 -5.26
CA ALA A 40 -2.03 5.72 -6.23
C ALA A 40 -1.35 6.63 -7.25
N LEU A 41 -1.59 6.43 -8.53
CA LEU A 41 -1.27 7.38 -9.58
C LEU A 41 -2.53 8.20 -9.91
N LEU A 42 -2.48 9.49 -9.63
CA LEU A 42 -3.58 10.43 -9.85
C LEU A 42 -3.56 10.94 -11.30
N ASP A 43 -4.68 11.50 -11.73
CA ASP A 43 -4.74 12.30 -12.96
C ASP A 43 -3.68 13.41 -12.91
N GLY A 44 -2.92 13.58 -14.01
CA GLY A 44 -1.77 14.49 -14.07
C GLY A 44 -0.44 13.91 -13.60
N GLY A 45 -0.39 12.61 -13.27
CA GLY A 45 0.86 11.87 -13.06
C GLY A 45 1.46 11.96 -11.65
N LYS A 46 0.80 12.66 -10.72
CA LYS A 46 1.21 12.73 -9.32
C LYS A 46 0.98 11.37 -8.63
N ARG A 47 1.93 10.95 -7.80
CA ARG A 47 1.76 9.80 -6.90
C ARG A 47 1.27 10.23 -5.53
N ALA A 48 0.34 9.45 -4.97
CA ALA A 48 -0.04 9.50 -3.57
C ALA A 48 0.30 8.15 -2.91
N TYR A 49 0.76 8.19 -1.67
CA TYR A 49 1.26 7.01 -0.96
C TYR A 49 0.33 6.61 0.19
N MET A 50 0.57 5.41 0.74
CA MET A 50 -0.07 4.95 1.96
C MET A 50 -0.01 6.01 3.08
N GLY A 51 -1.09 6.11 3.85
CA GLY A 51 -1.28 7.10 4.89
C GLY A 51 -1.82 8.45 4.40
N GLU A 52 -1.81 8.70 3.09
CA GLU A 52 -2.36 9.94 2.52
C GLU A 52 -3.90 9.88 2.38
N ARG A 53 -4.49 11.07 2.47
CA ARG A 53 -5.93 11.33 2.30
C ARG A 53 -6.11 12.24 1.09
N LEU A 54 -6.95 11.80 0.16
CA LEU A 54 -7.19 12.42 -1.13
C LEU A 54 -8.59 13.06 -1.16
N PRO A 55 -8.79 14.18 -1.86
CA PRO A 55 -10.10 14.80 -1.97
C PRO A 55 -11.15 13.89 -2.63
N ALA A 56 -12.41 14.11 -2.29
CA ALA A 56 -13.54 13.45 -2.95
C ALA A 56 -13.51 13.69 -4.48
N GLY A 57 -13.95 12.70 -5.26
CA GLY A 57 -13.94 12.77 -6.72
C GLY A 57 -12.57 12.59 -7.37
N THR A 58 -11.51 12.35 -6.59
CA THR A 58 -10.19 12.01 -7.13
C THR A 58 -10.26 10.69 -7.90
N ARG A 59 -9.86 10.74 -9.18
CA ARG A 59 -9.64 9.54 -10.00
C ARG A 59 -8.20 9.10 -9.87
N MET A 60 -7.99 7.79 -9.75
CA MET A 60 -6.67 7.22 -9.58
C MET A 60 -6.56 5.80 -10.12
N ASN A 61 -5.32 5.41 -10.41
CA ASN A 61 -4.93 4.02 -10.59
C ASN A 61 -4.14 3.58 -9.36
N LEU A 62 -4.65 2.61 -8.63
CA LEU A 62 -3.92 1.95 -7.54
C LEU A 62 -2.93 0.95 -8.13
N PHE A 63 -1.69 0.99 -7.65
CA PHE A 63 -0.62 0.08 -8.00
C PHE A 63 -0.16 -0.67 -6.76
N ILE A 64 -0.10 -1.99 -6.86
CA ILE A 64 0.45 -2.87 -5.83
C ILE A 64 1.53 -3.71 -6.49
N ASN A 65 2.77 -3.56 -6.01
CA ASN A 65 3.92 -4.36 -6.43
C ASN A 65 4.32 -5.27 -5.28
N SER A 66 4.35 -6.57 -5.56
CA SER A 66 4.81 -7.61 -4.64
C SER A 66 6.22 -8.07 -5.05
N PRO A 67 7.20 -8.13 -4.12
CA PRO A 67 8.56 -8.59 -4.43
C PRO A 67 8.62 -10.02 -4.98
N LYS A 68 7.63 -10.84 -4.65
CA LYS A 68 7.50 -12.23 -5.08
C LYS A 68 6.11 -12.50 -5.65
N LYS A 69 5.99 -13.55 -6.47
CA LYS A 69 4.68 -13.99 -6.98
C LYS A 69 3.85 -14.49 -5.81
N ALA A 70 2.73 -13.83 -5.56
CA ALA A 70 1.89 -14.06 -4.39
C ALA A 70 0.43 -13.69 -4.72
N TYR A 71 -0.50 -14.01 -3.82
CA TYR A 71 -1.85 -13.47 -3.91
C TYR A 71 -1.84 -12.03 -3.45
N ILE A 72 -2.12 -11.11 -4.37
CA ILE A 72 -2.28 -9.69 -4.09
C ILE A 72 -3.77 -9.42 -3.93
N LEU A 73 -4.16 -8.88 -2.77
CA LEU A 73 -5.55 -8.60 -2.40
C LEU A 73 -5.71 -7.09 -2.23
N LEU A 74 -6.72 -6.52 -2.89
CA LEU A 74 -7.11 -5.13 -2.74
C LEU A 74 -8.46 -5.07 -2.03
N PHE A 75 -8.49 -4.36 -0.92
CA PHE A 75 -9.67 -4.11 -0.12
C PHE A 75 -10.16 -2.67 -0.26
N HIS A 76 -11.47 -2.49 -0.29
CA HIS A 76 -12.17 -1.20 -0.22
C HIS A 76 -13.17 -1.24 0.93
N ASN A 77 -13.01 -0.34 1.90
CA ASN A 77 -13.83 -0.30 3.12
C ASN A 77 -13.95 -1.67 3.82
N GLY A 78 -12.84 -2.42 3.88
CA GLY A 78 -12.78 -3.75 4.50
C GLY A 78 -13.28 -4.90 3.62
N ASN A 79 -13.83 -4.63 2.44
CA ASN A 79 -14.32 -5.66 1.52
C ASN A 79 -13.30 -5.96 0.43
N LEU A 80 -13.06 -7.24 0.13
CA LEU A 80 -12.18 -7.64 -0.96
C LEU A 80 -12.82 -7.28 -2.32
N VAL A 81 -12.18 -6.42 -3.09
CA VAL A 81 -12.68 -5.98 -4.41
C VAL A 81 -11.88 -6.51 -5.58
N LYS A 82 -10.61 -6.88 -5.34
CA LYS A 82 -9.78 -7.54 -6.36
C LYS A 82 -8.78 -8.47 -5.71
N GLU A 83 -8.58 -9.63 -6.33
CA GLU A 83 -7.52 -10.57 -6.01
C GLU A 83 -6.78 -10.97 -7.31
N LYS A 84 -5.46 -11.13 -7.24
CA LYS A 84 -4.66 -11.62 -8.37
C LYS A 84 -3.42 -12.38 -7.86
N TYR A 85 -3.16 -13.57 -8.39
CA TYR A 85 -1.90 -14.29 -8.15
C TYR A 85 -0.80 -13.81 -9.12
N SER A 86 0.03 -12.87 -8.69
CA SER A 86 1.00 -12.18 -9.54
C SER A 86 2.09 -11.48 -8.71
N THR A 87 3.00 -10.78 -9.38
CA THR A 87 3.92 -9.81 -8.75
C THR A 87 3.36 -8.39 -8.79
N ASN A 88 2.28 -8.14 -9.53
CA ASN A 88 1.65 -6.82 -9.61
C ASN A 88 0.13 -6.87 -9.75
N LEU A 89 -0.53 -5.81 -9.29
CA LEU A 89 -1.95 -5.54 -9.48
C LEU A 89 -2.14 -4.04 -9.72
N THR A 90 -2.89 -3.69 -10.77
CA THR A 90 -3.35 -2.33 -11.03
C THR A 90 -4.88 -2.28 -10.98
N TYR A 91 -5.45 -1.23 -10.40
CA TYR A 91 -6.89 -1.05 -10.28
C TYR A 91 -7.30 0.43 -10.42
N ALA A 92 -8.06 0.74 -11.47
CA ALA A 92 -8.60 2.08 -11.70
C ALA A 92 -9.85 2.31 -10.83
N THR A 93 -9.93 3.46 -10.17
CA THR A 93 -11.09 3.81 -9.35
C THR A 93 -11.24 5.32 -9.16
N ASP A 94 -12.47 5.74 -8.88
CA ASP A 94 -12.87 7.08 -8.45
C ASP A 94 -13.71 7.03 -7.16
N LYS A 95 -13.81 5.86 -6.52
CA LYS A 95 -14.66 5.66 -5.36
C LYS A 95 -14.00 6.17 -4.08
N SER A 96 -14.73 7.00 -3.35
CA SER A 96 -14.42 7.39 -1.98
C SER A 96 -14.34 6.19 -1.04
N GLY A 97 -13.52 6.30 0.00
CA GLY A 97 -13.34 5.29 1.03
C GLY A 97 -11.88 4.93 1.29
N VAL A 98 -11.71 3.88 2.07
CA VAL A 98 -10.41 3.40 2.57
C VAL A 98 -9.95 2.22 1.73
N TRP A 99 -8.78 2.36 1.11
CA TRP A 99 -8.18 1.35 0.25
C TRP A 99 -6.95 0.72 0.92
N ARG A 100 -6.91 -0.61 1.01
CA ARG A 100 -5.78 -1.34 1.61
C ARG A 100 -5.32 -2.46 0.69
N ALA A 101 -4.01 -2.66 0.58
CA ALA A 101 -3.40 -3.80 -0.06
C ALA A 101 -2.93 -4.83 0.97
N GLU A 102 -3.13 -6.11 0.66
CA GLU A 102 -2.50 -7.21 1.37
C GLU A 102 -1.81 -8.13 0.36
N VAL A 103 -0.76 -8.81 0.81
CA VAL A 103 -0.06 -9.82 0.02
C VAL A 103 0.05 -11.09 0.83
N HIS A 104 -0.42 -12.20 0.26
CA HIS A 104 -0.44 -13.51 0.91
C HIS A 104 0.37 -14.51 0.08
N LEU A 105 1.33 -15.18 0.73
CA LEU A 105 2.14 -16.22 0.09
C LEU A 105 1.36 -17.54 0.01
N GLN A 106 1.54 -18.27 -1.09
CA GLN A 106 1.01 -19.63 -1.24
C GLN A 106 2.01 -20.64 -0.67
N LYS A 107 1.59 -21.46 0.30
CA LYS A 107 2.39 -22.56 0.84
C LYS A 107 1.56 -23.85 0.85
N GLY A 108 1.80 -24.72 -0.13
CA GLY A 108 1.00 -25.93 -0.33
C GLY A 108 -0.44 -25.56 -0.69
N LEU A 109 -1.40 -26.03 0.10
CA LEU A 109 -2.84 -25.72 -0.06
C LEU A 109 -3.29 -24.48 0.74
N TRP A 110 -2.39 -23.85 1.51
CA TRP A 110 -2.73 -22.77 2.43
C TRP A 110 -2.16 -21.43 1.98
N ARG A 111 -2.89 -20.36 2.24
CA ARG A 111 -2.42 -18.98 2.11
C ARG A 111 -1.93 -18.46 3.46
N ARG A 112 -0.84 -17.70 3.46
CA ARG A 112 -0.30 -17.04 4.66
C ARG A 112 -0.17 -15.55 4.41
N GLY A 113 -0.73 -14.74 5.29
CA GLY A 113 -0.52 -13.30 5.29
C GLY A 113 0.97 -12.98 5.39
N TRP A 114 1.45 -12.18 4.45
CA TRP A 114 2.86 -11.80 4.37
C TRP A 114 3.03 -10.30 4.54
N ILE A 115 2.28 -9.48 3.79
CA ILE A 115 2.36 -8.01 3.85
C ILE A 115 0.98 -7.41 4.06
N TYR A 116 0.90 -6.43 4.95
CA TYR A 116 -0.29 -5.64 5.24
C TYR A 116 0.04 -4.15 5.12
N SER A 117 -0.61 -3.48 4.16
CA SER A 117 -0.36 -2.07 3.87
C SER A 117 -1.14 -1.16 4.83
N ASN A 118 -0.60 0.04 5.09
CA ASN A 118 -1.46 1.13 5.52
C ASN A 118 -2.38 1.60 4.38
N PRO A 119 -3.51 2.27 4.70
CA PRO A 119 -4.48 2.60 3.68
C PRO A 119 -4.13 3.85 2.89
N ILE A 120 -4.70 3.98 1.69
CA ILE A 120 -4.90 5.25 0.98
C ILE A 120 -6.37 5.61 1.11
N THR A 121 -6.69 6.82 1.54
CA THR A 121 -8.09 7.25 1.75
C THR A 121 -8.50 8.24 0.68
N ILE A 122 -9.66 8.06 0.06
CA ILE A 122 -10.35 9.11 -0.69
C ILE A 122 -11.51 9.59 0.20
N GLU A 123 -11.56 10.88 0.51
CA GLU A 123 -12.63 11.46 1.31
C GLU A 123 -13.99 11.27 0.62
N GLY A 124 -15.02 11.04 1.42
CA GLY A 124 -16.41 11.08 0.97
C GLY A 124 -16.97 12.49 1.06
N ASN A 125 -17.86 12.85 0.13
CA ASN A 125 -18.80 13.93 0.40
C ASN A 125 -19.88 13.31 1.30
N TYR A 126 -19.84 13.64 2.59
CA TYR A 126 -20.88 13.28 3.56
C TYR A 126 -22.01 14.29 3.54
#